data_AF-A0A822F4M6-F1
#
_entry.id   AF-A0A822F4M6-F1
#
_cell.length_a   1.000
_cell.length_b   1.000
_cell.length_c   1.000
_cell.angle_alpha   90.00
_cell.angle_beta   90.00
_cell.angle_gamma   90.00
#
_symmetry.space_group_name_H-M   'P 1'
#
loop_
_entity.id
_entity.type
_entity.pdbx_description
1 polymer ?
#
loop_
_entity_poly.entity_id
_entity_poly.type
_entity_poly.pdbx_seq_one_letter_code
_entity_poly.pdbx_strand_id
1 'polypeptide(L)'
;MSGRSEEDLKQLKADIKDCGTIKYGIMTQCALLSKIANNRSLTGYCENLIRKINFKNSGINTKVNLNQALKNKKSTTDSYMFFGADVMHPTNVTRQHPSIA
;
A
#
# COMPACT_ATOMS: atom_id res chain seq x y z
N MET A 1 16.03 1.44 -25.80
CA MET A 1 15.19 0.28 -25.40
C MET A 1 13.75 0.70 -25.55
N SER A 2 13.01 0.09 -26.48
CA SER A 2 11.59 0.37 -26.70
C SER A 2 10.83 0.19 -25.38
N GLY A 3 10.37 1.29 -24.78
CA GLY A 3 9.68 1.26 -23.50
C GLY A 3 8.32 0.58 -23.65
N ARG A 4 7.97 -0.31 -22.70
CA ARG A 4 6.61 -0.83 -22.59
C ARG A 4 5.63 0.33 -22.40
N SER A 5 4.42 0.24 -22.95
CA SER A 5 3.39 1.25 -22.74
C SER A 5 2.98 1.33 -21.27
N GLU A 6 2.34 2.43 -20.86
CA GLU A 6 1.84 2.52 -19.48
C GLU A 6 0.78 1.45 -19.18
N GLU A 7 -0.04 1.11 -20.17
CA GLU A 7 -1.04 0.06 -20.11
C GLU A 7 -0.40 -1.31 -19.88
N ASP A 8 0.69 -1.62 -20.59
CA ASP A 8 1.44 -2.86 -20.37
C ASP A 8 2.02 -2.94 -18.94
N LEU A 9 2.49 -1.81 -18.40
CA LEU A 9 3.03 -1.76 -17.03
C LEU A 9 1.93 -1.93 -15.99
N LYS A 10 0.73 -1.38 -16.23
CA LYS A 10 -0.45 -1.57 -15.38
C LYS A 10 -0.87 -3.04 -15.38
N GLN A 11 -0.93 -3.67 -16.55
CA GLN A 11 -1.28 -5.08 -16.67
C GLN A 11 -0.24 -5.99 -15.98
N LEU A 12 1.05 -5.78 -16.25
CA LEU A 12 2.13 -6.53 -15.61
C LEU A 12 2.07 -6.44 -14.08
N LYS A 13 1.78 -5.24 -13.55
CA LYS A 13 1.60 -5.04 -12.10
C LYS A 13 0.41 -5.85 -11.58
N ALA A 14 -0.71 -5.89 -12.29
CA ALA A 14 -1.87 -6.68 -11.90
C ALA A 14 -1.53 -8.18 -11.86
N ASP A 15 -0.86 -8.71 -12.88
CA ASP A 15 -0.47 -10.12 -12.95
C ASP A 15 0.49 -10.52 -11.82
N ILE A 16 1.48 -9.66 -11.51
CA ILE A 16 2.40 -9.86 -10.38
C ILE A 16 1.64 -9.89 -9.06
N LYS A 17 0.58 -9.09 -8.92
CA LYS A 17 -0.22 -9.02 -7.68
C LYS A 17 -1.14 -10.22 -7.53
N ASP A 18 -1.78 -10.65 -8.61
CA ASP A 18 -2.60 -11.86 -8.61
C ASP A 18 -1.76 -13.10 -8.29
N CYS A 19 -0.64 -13.28 -9.00
CA CYS A 19 0.26 -14.41 -8.75
C CYS A 19 0.88 -14.34 -7.34
N GLY A 20 1.42 -13.18 -6.96
CA GLY A 20 2.09 -13.03 -5.67
C GLY A 20 1.13 -13.21 -4.50
N THR A 21 0.04 -12.45 -4.46
CA THR A 21 -0.84 -12.40 -3.29
C THR A 21 -1.85 -13.54 -3.25
N ILE A 22 -2.49 -13.87 -4.38
CA ILE A 22 -3.57 -14.86 -4.41
C ILE A 22 -3.01 -16.26 -4.65
N LYS A 23 -2.16 -16.43 -5.67
CA LYS A 23 -1.73 -17.77 -6.09
C LYS A 23 -0.64 -18.38 -5.21
N TYR A 24 0.37 -17.59 -4.84
CA TYR A 24 1.57 -18.12 -4.16
C TYR A 24 1.78 -17.60 -2.73
N GLY A 25 1.03 -16.60 -2.28
CA GLY A 25 1.21 -16.01 -0.94
C GLY A 25 2.56 -15.31 -0.73
N ILE A 26 3.21 -14.86 -1.80
CA ILE A 26 4.50 -14.15 -1.76
C ILE A 26 4.26 -12.64 -1.73
N MET A 27 4.91 -12.00 -0.77
CA MET A 27 4.91 -10.55 -0.61
C MET A 27 5.70 -9.85 -1.72
N THR A 28 5.07 -8.94 -2.46
CA THR A 28 5.72 -8.26 -3.61
C THR A 28 5.73 -6.75 -3.48
N GLN A 29 6.79 -6.08 -3.93
CA GLN A 29 6.88 -4.61 -4.05
C GLN A 29 7.36 -4.22 -5.46
N CYS A 30 6.44 -3.70 -6.29
CA CYS A 30 6.77 -3.22 -7.63
C CYS A 30 7.38 -1.80 -7.56
N ALA A 31 8.36 -1.52 -8.41
CA ALA A 31 8.99 -0.21 -8.55
C ALA A 31 9.27 0.07 -10.03
N LEU A 32 9.10 1.31 -10.46
CA LEU A 32 9.44 1.69 -11.84
C LEU A 32 10.94 1.94 -11.95
N LEU A 33 11.59 1.26 -12.90
CA LEU A 33 13.02 1.41 -13.16
C LEU A 33 13.38 2.87 -13.49
N SER A 34 12.55 3.59 -14.24
CA SER A 34 12.76 5.00 -14.56
C SER A 34 12.81 5.93 -13.34
N LYS A 35 12.12 5.56 -12.25
CA LYS A 35 12.17 6.31 -10.98
C LYS A 35 13.42 6.01 -10.17
N ILE A 36 13.99 4.82 -10.32
CA ILE A 36 15.24 4.41 -9.67
C ILE A 36 16.45 4.95 -10.46
N ALA A 37 16.40 4.90 -11.79
CA ALA A 37 17.46 5.39 -12.65
C ALA A 37 17.64 6.93 -12.61
N ASN A 38 16.66 7.66 -12.07
CA ASN A 38 16.73 9.11 -11.89
C ASN A 38 17.39 9.46 -10.54
N ASN A 39 18.68 9.77 -10.58
CA ASN A 39 19.49 10.08 -9.39
C ASN A 39 18.99 11.28 -8.57
N ARG A 40 18.31 12.26 -9.18
CA ARG A 40 17.92 13.50 -8.50
C ARG A 40 16.89 13.28 -7.38
N SER A 41 16.04 12.27 -7.51
CA SER A 41 14.98 11.95 -6.54
C SER A 41 15.15 10.58 -5.89
N LEU A 42 16.30 9.94 -6.08
CA LEU A 42 16.52 8.54 -5.71
C LEU A 42 16.34 8.32 -4.20
N THR A 43 16.92 9.19 -3.37
CA THR A 43 16.86 9.07 -1.90
C THR A 43 15.42 9.06 -1.40
N GLY A 44 14.62 10.09 -1.73
CA GLY A 44 13.23 10.16 -1.29
C GLY A 44 12.35 9.05 -1.89
N TYR A 45 12.66 8.59 -3.11
CA TYR A 45 11.99 7.43 -3.70
C TYR A 45 12.29 6.15 -2.93
N CYS A 46 13.56 5.90 -2.60
CA CYS A 46 14.00 4.76 -1.82
C CYS A 46 13.44 4.78 -0.39
N GLU A 47 13.42 5.94 0.28
CA GLU A 47 12.82 6.07 1.63
C GLU A 47 11.34 5.66 1.63
N ASN A 48 10.58 6.14 0.64
CA ASN A 48 9.18 5.75 0.45
C ASN A 48 9.03 4.25 0.18
N LEU A 49 9.93 3.68 -0.64
CA LEU A 49 9.94 2.25 -0.94
C LEU A 49 10.21 1.42 0.32
N ILE A 50 11.23 1.80 1.09
CA ILE A 50 11.65 1.12 2.32
C ILE A 50 10.52 1.15 3.35
N ARG A 51 9.82 2.27 3.53
CA ARG A 51 8.65 2.36 4.43
C ARG A 51 7.55 1.36 4.06
N LYS A 52 7.31 1.14 2.76
CA LYS A 52 6.32 0.15 2.27
C LYS A 52 6.80 -1.28 2.48
N ILE A 53 8.09 -1.56 2.28
CA ILE A 53 8.67 -2.88 2.53
C ILE A 53 8.65 -3.21 4.02
N ASN A 54 9.04 -2.26 4.88
CA ASN A 54 9.02 -2.42 6.33
C ASN A 54 7.61 -2.76 6.83
N PHE A 55 6.60 -2.00 6.41
CA PHE A 55 5.19 -2.27 6.78
C PHE A 55 4.73 -3.67 6.37
N LYS A 56 5.04 -4.10 5.13
CA LYS A 56 4.63 -5.43 4.67
C LYS A 56 5.29 -6.55 5.49
N ASN A 57 6.54 -6.35 5.94
CA ASN A 57 7.24 -7.26 6.86
C ASN A 57 6.81 -7.08 8.33
N SER A 58 5.63 -6.50 8.59
CA SER A 58 5.10 -6.23 9.93
C SER A 58 5.95 -5.29 10.79
N GLY A 59 6.85 -4.52 10.18
CA GLY A 59 7.65 -3.49 10.84
C GLY A 59 6.86 -2.22 11.13
N ILE A 60 7.28 -1.49 12.17
CA ILE A 60 6.66 -0.23 12.60
C ILE A 60 7.51 0.93 12.10
N ASN A 61 6.96 1.76 11.20
CA ASN A 61 7.68 2.93 10.66
C ASN A 61 7.77 4.08 11.68
N THR A 62 6.73 4.30 12.47
CA THR A 62 6.66 5.41 13.44
C THR A 62 5.66 5.05 14.53
N LYS A 63 5.92 5.48 15.77
CA LYS A 63 4.99 5.36 16.90
C LYS A 63 4.49 6.73 17.29
N VAL A 64 3.17 6.85 17.48
CA VAL A 64 2.54 8.08 17.98
C VAL A 64 2.45 8.01 19.49
N ASN A 65 2.69 9.14 20.17
CA ASN A 65 2.42 9.24 21.61
C ASN A 65 0.90 9.29 21.85
N LEU A 66 0.31 8.14 22.13
CA LEU A 66 -1.14 8.02 22.36
C LEU A 66 -1.62 8.75 23.63
N ASN A 67 -0.74 9.00 24.61
CA ASN A 67 -1.13 9.80 25.79
C ASN A 67 -1.32 11.26 25.42
N GLN A 68 -0.55 11.76 24.45
CA GLN A 68 -0.74 13.10 23.90
C GLN A 68 -1.93 13.17 22.94
N ALA A 69 -2.15 12.12 22.14
CA ALA A 69 -3.21 12.09 21.14
C ALA A 69 -4.61 11.85 21.75
N LEU A 70 -4.72 11.03 22.79
CA LEU A 70 -5.97 10.68 23.46
C LEU A 70 -6.05 11.40 24.81
N LYS A 71 -6.52 12.66 24.79
CA LYS A 71 -6.58 13.52 25.99
C LYS A 71 -7.53 13.02 27.10
N ASN A 72 -8.45 12.10 26.78
CA ASN A 72 -9.52 11.64 27.67
C ASN A 72 -9.37 10.16 28.07
N LYS A 73 -8.14 9.65 28.25
CA LYS A 73 -7.95 8.30 28.80
C LYS A 73 -8.50 8.24 30.23
N LYS A 74 -9.38 7.29 30.52
CA LYS A 74 -9.92 7.09 31.88
C LYS A 74 -8.90 6.35 32.76
N SER A 75 -8.08 5.49 32.16
CA SER A 75 -6.98 4.77 32.80
C SER A 75 -5.78 4.62 31.86
N THR A 76 -4.59 4.44 32.44
CA THR A 76 -3.37 4.05 31.71
C THR A 76 -3.43 2.63 31.17
N THR A 77 -4.37 1.82 31.65
CA THR A 77 -4.63 0.43 31.22
C THR A 77 -5.72 0.30 30.16
N ASP A 78 -6.37 1.41 29.78
CA ASP A 78 -7.42 1.39 28.77
C ASP A 78 -6.84 0.91 27.42
N SER A 79 -7.51 -0.08 26.84
CA SER A 79 -7.15 -0.65 25.53
C SER A 79 -8.14 -0.20 24.49
N TYR A 80 -7.63 0.36 23.39
CA TYR A 80 -8.44 0.85 22.27
C TYR A 80 -8.04 0.11 21.00
N MET A 81 -9.05 -0.28 20.21
CA MET A 81 -8.86 -0.82 18.87
C MET A 81 -9.50 0.11 17.85
N PHE A 82 -8.76 0.44 16.80
CA PHE A 82 -9.22 1.33 15.74
C PHE A 82 -9.58 0.51 14.50
N PHE A 83 -10.78 0.73 13.96
CA PHE A 83 -11.25 0.11 12.73
C PHE A 83 -11.47 1.20 11.67
N GLY A 84 -11.13 0.89 10.41
CA GLY A 84 -11.52 1.65 9.24
C GLY A 84 -12.27 0.72 8.28
N ALA A 85 -13.39 1.18 7.75
CA ALA A 85 -14.20 0.46 6.78
C ALA A 85 -14.57 1.42 5.64
N ASP A 86 -14.57 0.92 4.41
CA ASP A 86 -14.87 1.69 3.19
C ASP A 86 -15.67 0.81 2.23
N VAL A 87 -16.48 1.41 1.36
CA VAL A 87 -17.21 0.69 0.30
C VAL A 87 -16.96 1.38 -1.02
N MET A 88 -16.35 0.67 -1.95
CA MET A 88 -16.14 1.13 -3.32
C MET A 88 -17.19 0.57 -4.27
N HIS A 89 -17.82 1.46 -5.02
CA HIS A 89 -18.73 1.13 -6.12
C HIS A 89 -17.99 1.27 -7.47
N PRO A 90 -18.14 0.31 -8.40
CA PRO A 90 -17.51 0.37 -9.72
C PRO A 90 -18.10 1.51 -10.58
N THR A 91 -17.25 2.17 -11.36
CA THR A 91 -17.59 3.37 -12.14
C THR A 91 -18.37 3.08 -13.44
N ASN A 92 -18.46 1.82 -13.87
CA ASN A 92 -19.20 1.45 -15.09
C ASN A 92 -20.67 1.10 -14.77
N VAL A 93 -21.57 1.88 -15.36
CA VAL A 93 -23.03 1.95 -15.12
C VAL A 93 -23.78 0.65 -15.49
N THR A 94 -23.14 -0.30 -16.17
CA THR A 94 -23.73 -1.59 -16.56
C THR A 94 -23.70 -2.60 -15.41
N ARG A 95 -24.32 -2.27 -14.26
CA ARG A 95 -24.85 -3.10 -13.12
C ARG A 95 -24.28 -4.50 -12.76
N GLN A 96 -23.21 -5.01 -13.36
CA GLN A 96 -22.76 -6.40 -13.23
C GLN A 96 -21.50 -6.55 -12.37
N HIS A 97 -20.87 -5.45 -11.99
CA HIS A 97 -19.72 -5.52 -11.08
C HIS A 97 -20.18 -5.34 -9.63
N PRO A 98 -19.81 -6.25 -8.72
CA PRO A 98 -20.15 -6.11 -7.32
C PRO A 98 -19.44 -4.91 -6.69
N SER A 99 -20.03 -4.37 -5.63
CA SER A 99 -19.33 -3.43 -4.75
C SER A 99 -18.31 -4.19 -3.90
N ILE A 100 -17.25 -3.51 -3.48
CA ILE A 100 -16.19 -4.08 -2.63
C ILE A 100 -16.22 -3.33 -1.30
N ALA A 101 -16.37 -4.07 -0.21
CA ALA A 101 -16.32 -3.58 1.17
C ALA A 101 -15.06 -4.10 1.88
#